data_AF-A0A7M3X2W6-F1
#
_entry.id   AF-A0A7M3X2W6-F1
#
_cell.length_a   1.000
_cell.length_b   1.000
_cell.length_c   1.000
_cell.angle_alpha   90.00
_cell.angle_beta   90.00
_cell.angle_gamma   90.00
#
_symmetry.space_group_name_H-M   'P 1'
#
loop_
_entity.id
_entity.type
_entity.pdbx_description
1 polymer ?
#
loop_
_entity_poly.entity_id
_entity_poly.type
_entity_poly.pdbx_seq_one_letter_code
_entity_poly.pdbx_strand_id
1 'polypeptide(L)'
;MARLTFPFENARVHLAVEGSTGGTTLGLHMAADAIKHGGRVLWASPEMPDGVRFGQLFEHLSLADSSKFHAWNPVGSPSQAVDVLVQTSNA
;
A
#
# COMPACT_ATOMS: atom_id res chain seq x y z
N MET A 1 -15.50 -5.75 -15.87
CA MET A 1 -15.41 -4.39 -15.30
C MET A 1 -13.97 -3.92 -15.49
N ALA A 2 -13.74 -2.71 -16.03
CA ALA A 2 -12.37 -2.23 -16.26
C ALA A 2 -11.72 -1.78 -14.95
N ARG A 3 -10.43 -2.07 -14.76
CA ARG A 3 -9.67 -1.60 -13.59
C ARG A 3 -9.38 -0.10 -13.75
N LEU A 4 -9.67 0.67 -12.70
CA LEU A 4 -9.37 2.10 -12.66
C LEU A 4 -7.90 2.28 -12.26
N THR A 5 -7.19 3.18 -12.94
CA THR A 5 -5.79 3.50 -12.66
C THR A 5 -5.70 4.86 -12.01
N PHE A 6 -4.98 4.96 -10.88
CA PHE A 6 -4.77 6.23 -10.19
C PHE A 6 -3.53 6.95 -10.75
N PRO A 7 -3.64 8.22 -11.17
CA PRO A 7 -2.47 9.01 -11.56
C PRO A 7 -1.60 9.29 -10.33
N PHE A 8 -0.31 8.95 -10.42
CA PHE A 8 0.70 9.28 -9.41
C PHE A 8 1.32 10.64 -9.72
N GLU A 9 0.55 11.71 -9.52
CA GLU A 9 1.15 13.02 -9.27
C GLU A 9 1.59 13.05 -7.80
N ASN A 10 2.58 13.86 -7.41
CA ASN A 10 3.13 13.94 -6.04
C ASN A 10 2.13 14.47 -4.97
N ALA A 11 0.86 14.06 -5.05
CA ALA A 11 -0.23 14.43 -4.19
C ALA A 11 -0.24 13.57 -2.93
N ARG A 12 -0.45 14.23 -1.79
CA ARG A 12 -0.71 13.57 -0.51
C ARG A 12 -2.22 13.41 -0.36
N VAL A 13 -2.68 12.16 -0.28
CA VAL A 13 -4.11 11.85 -0.12
C VAL A 13 -4.37 11.45 1.33
N HIS A 14 -5.30 12.14 1.99
CA HIS A 14 -5.84 11.71 3.28
C HIS A 14 -7.24 11.14 3.07
N LEU A 15 -7.42 9.87 3.41
CA LEU A 15 -8.69 9.16 3.31
C LEU A 15 -9.21 8.88 4.72
N ALA A 16 -10.35 9.48 5.07
CA ALA A 16 -11.07 9.19 6.30
C ALA A 16 -12.42 8.55 5.94
N VAL A 17 -12.56 7.25 6.24
CA VAL A 17 -13.75 6.46 5.90
C VAL A 17 -14.12 5.53 7.04
N GLU A 18 -15.39 5.15 7.10
CA GLU A 18 -15.85 4.14 8.04
C GLU A 18 -15.31 2.74 7.67
N GLY A 19 -15.19 1.85 8.65
CA GLY A 19 -14.90 0.45 8.43
C GLY A 19 -15.88 -0.19 7.43
N SER A 20 -15.41 -1.21 6.71
CA SER A 20 -16.22 -1.96 5.73
C SER A 20 -16.73 -1.18 4.51
N THR A 21 -16.31 0.07 4.31
CA THR A 21 -16.61 0.86 3.10
C THR A 21 -15.63 0.65 1.95
N GLY A 22 -14.60 -0.18 2.16
CA GLY A 22 -13.61 -0.53 1.15
C GLY A 22 -12.32 0.29 1.17
N GLY A 23 -12.06 1.10 2.21
CA GLY A 23 -10.83 1.88 2.34
C GLY A 23 -9.54 1.06 2.15
N THR A 24 -9.44 -0.12 2.78
CA THR A 24 -8.32 -1.04 2.60
C THR A 24 -8.21 -1.55 1.15
N THR A 25 -9.35 -1.88 0.54
CA THR A 25 -9.38 -2.35 -0.87
C THR A 25 -8.93 -1.25 -1.83
N LEU A 26 -9.33 0.00 -1.59
CA LEU A 26 -8.89 1.15 -2.36
C LEU A 26 -7.37 1.35 -2.23
N GLY A 27 -6.86 1.33 -0.99
CA GLY A 27 -5.42 1.45 -0.73
C GLY A 27 -4.60 0.36 -1.43
N LEU A 28 -5.07 -0.90 -1.41
CA LEU A 28 -4.41 -2.00 -2.13
C LEU A 28 -4.46 -1.83 -3.66
N HIS A 29 -5.54 -1.28 -4.21
CA HIS A 29 -5.61 -0.95 -5.63
C HIS A 29 -4.57 0.11 -6.02
N MET A 30 -4.48 1.18 -5.24
CA MET A 30 -3.48 2.24 -5.42
C MET A 30 -2.05 1.69 -5.28
N ALA A 31 -1.82 0.78 -4.33
CA ALA A 31 -0.54 0.12 -4.15
C ALA A 31 -0.13 -0.72 -5.37
N ALA A 32 -1.04 -1.54 -5.89
CA ALA A 32 -0.80 -2.32 -7.10
C ALA A 32 -0.52 -1.42 -8.32
N ASP A 33 -1.22 -0.28 -8.42
CA ASP A 33 -0.91 0.74 -9.43
C ASP A 33 0.49 1.33 -9.27
N ALA A 34 0.88 1.73 -8.07
CA ALA A 34 2.20 2.29 -7.81
C ALA A 34 3.31 1.36 -8.31
N ILE A 35 3.18 0.07 -7.97
CA ILE A 35 4.13 -0.97 -8.34
C ILE A 35 4.14 -1.20 -9.85
N LYS A 36 2.96 -1.27 -10.48
CA LYS A 36 2.83 -1.42 -11.94
C LYS A 36 3.55 -0.30 -12.71
N HIS A 37 3.57 0.91 -12.16
CA HIS A 37 4.26 2.06 -12.76
C HIS A 37 5.75 2.15 -12.36
N GLY A 38 6.33 1.07 -11.81
CA GLY A 38 7.74 0.97 -11.45
C GLY A 38 8.08 1.48 -10.04
N GLY A 39 7.08 1.89 -9.27
CA GLY A 39 7.24 2.36 -7.89
C GLY A 39 7.40 1.24 -6.87
N ARG A 40 7.47 1.64 -5.60
CA ARG A 40 7.51 0.77 -4.42
C ARG A 40 6.45 1.22 -3.42
N VAL A 41 5.95 0.29 -2.62
CA VAL A 41 4.91 0.57 -1.63
C VAL A 41 5.37 0.13 -0.26
N LEU A 42 5.23 1.03 0.71
CA LEU A 42 5.29 0.71 2.13
C LEU A 42 3.88 0.81 2.71
N TRP A 43 3.34 -0.33 3.15
CA TRP A 43 2.07 -0.40 3.86
C TRP A 43 2.33 -0.40 5.36
N ALA A 44 2.27 0.77 5.99
CA ALA A 44 2.44 0.94 7.42
C ALA A 44 1.08 0.93 8.13
N SER A 45 0.69 -0.18 8.73
CA SER A 45 -0.61 -0.32 9.40
C SER A 45 -0.56 -1.34 10.53
N PRO A 46 -1.21 -1.08 11.69
CA PRO A 46 -1.33 -2.07 12.76
C PRO A 46 -2.06 -3.33 12.32
N GLU A 47 -2.94 -3.19 11.33
CA GLU A 47 -3.72 -4.28 10.74
C GLU A 47 -3.22 -4.60 9.34
N MET A 48 -2.97 -5.88 9.09
CA MET A 48 -2.56 -6.37 7.78
C MET A 48 -3.78 -6.57 6.87
N PRO A 49 -3.64 -6.30 5.56
CA PRO A 49 -4.69 -6.61 4.61
C PRO A 49 -4.95 -8.12 4.55
N ASP A 50 -6.20 -8.49 4.29
CA ASP A 50 -6.56 -9.89 4.05
C ASP A 50 -5.75 -10.48 2.88
N GLY A 51 -5.17 -11.66 3.09
CA GLY A 51 -4.26 -12.30 2.14
C GLY A 51 -4.94 -12.75 0.85
N VAL A 52 -6.22 -13.14 0.92
CA VAL A 52 -7.00 -13.51 -0.27
C VAL A 52 -7.26 -12.28 -1.12
N ARG A 53 -7.71 -11.18 -0.49
CA ARG A 53 -7.96 -9.92 -1.17
C ARG A 53 -6.68 -9.34 -1.77
N PHE A 54 -5.57 -9.41 -1.05
CA PHE A 54 -4.25 -9.03 -1.56
C PHE A 54 -3.91 -9.81 -2.83
N GLY A 55 -3.99 -11.15 -2.80
CA GLY A 55 -3.69 -11.99 -3.95
C GLY A 55 -4.53 -11.67 -5.17
N GLN A 56 -5.84 -11.49 -5.01
CA GLN A 56 -6.74 -11.10 -6.10
C GLN A 56 -6.36 -9.75 -6.74
N LEU A 57 -5.98 -8.76 -5.92
CA LEU A 57 -5.65 -7.42 -6.42
C LEU A 57 -4.28 -7.36 -7.09
N PHE A 58 -3.36 -8.24 -6.71
CA PHE A 58 -1.99 -8.31 -7.21
C PHE A 58 -1.79 -9.35 -8.31
N GLU A 59 -2.82 -10.12 -8.67
CA GLU A 59 -2.77 -11.22 -9.66
C GLU A 59 -2.15 -10.82 -11.01
N HIS A 60 -2.32 -9.56 -11.40
CA HIS A 60 -1.81 -9.01 -12.65
C HIS A 60 -0.34 -8.54 -12.59
N LEU A 61 0.31 -8.64 -11.44
CA LEU A 61 1.70 -8.28 -11.23
C LEU A 61 2.57 -9.54 -11.22
N SER A 62 3.80 -9.41 -11.71
CA SER A 62 4.79 -10.48 -11.57
C SER A 62 5.15 -10.70 -10.09
N LEU A 63 5.74 -11.85 -9.76
CA LEU A 63 6.26 -12.10 -8.41
C LEU A 63 7.33 -11.06 -8.01
N ALA A 64 8.19 -10.69 -8.97
CA ALA A 64 9.25 -9.69 -8.78
C ALA A 64 8.68 -8.28 -8.57
N ASP A 65 7.55 -7.94 -9.19
CA ASP A 65 6.87 -6.68 -8.93
C ASP A 65 6.15 -6.70 -7.59
N SER A 66 5.47 -7.81 -7.28
CA SER A 66 4.76 -7.99 -6.00
C SER A 66 5.70 -7.89 -4.80
N SER A 67 6.97 -8.30 -4.92
CA SER A 67 7.96 -8.16 -3.84
C SER A 67 8.34 -6.71 -3.51
N LYS A 68 7.91 -5.72 -4.30
CA LYS A 68 8.08 -4.28 -4.02
C LYS A 68 7.02 -3.74 -3.06
N PHE A 69 6.07 -4.58 -2.65
CA PHE A 69 5.12 -4.28 -1.57
C PHE A 69 5.72 -4.72 -0.24
N HIS A 70 6.00 -3.75 0.63
CA HIS A 70 6.54 -3.99 1.96
C HIS A 70 5.47 -3.68 3.00
N ALA A 71 4.94 -4.72 3.63
CA ALA A 71 3.99 -4.56 4.72
C ALA A 71 4.76 -4.42 6.03
N TRP A 72 4.45 -3.38 6.79
CA TRP A 72 5.03 -3.14 8.09
C TRP A 72 3.93 -2.86 9.10
N ASN A 73 4.00 -3.56 10.22
CA ASN A 73 3.16 -3.30 11.38
C ASN A 73 3.91 -2.40 12.36
N PRO A 74 3.60 -1.09 12.44
CA PRO A 74 4.13 -0.21 13.47
C PRO A 74 3.42 -0.49 14.79
N VAL A 75 3.69 -1.63 15.42
CA VAL A 75 3.30 -1.86 16.81
C VAL A 75 4.25 -1.01 17.68
N GLY A 76 3.76 0.08 18.27
CA GLY A 76 4.56 0.95 19.14
C GLY A 76 4.26 2.45 19.01
N SER A 77 5.18 3.28 19.50
CA SER A 77 5.06 4.75 19.46
C SER A 77 5.01 5.26 18.02
N PRO A 78 4.03 6.08 17.62
CA PRO A 78 3.93 6.67 16.28
C PRO A 78 5.20 7.39 15.82
N SER A 79 5.98 7.96 16.75
CA SER A 79 7.28 8.58 16.44
C SER A 79 8.33 7.59 15.95
N GLN A 80 8.43 6.41 16.57
CA GLN A 80 9.33 5.35 16.10
C GLN A 80 8.89 4.82 14.74
N ALA A 81 7.58 4.81 14.48
CA ALA A 81 7.03 4.43 13.18
C ALA A 81 7.52 5.38 12.07
N VAL A 82 7.54 6.68 12.35
CA VAL A 82 8.02 7.70 11.40
C VAL A 82 9.53 7.60 11.17
N ASP A 83 10.32 7.39 12.22
CA ASP A 83 11.78 7.35 12.12
C ASP A 83 12.28 6.20 11.22
N VAL A 84 11.73 4.99 11.39
CA VAL A 84 12.07 3.84 10.53
C VAL A 84 11.61 4.07 9.08
N LEU A 85 10.50 4.77 8.88
CA LEU A 85 9.98 5.11 7.54
C LEU A 85 10.94 6.05 6.81
N VAL A 86 11.47 7.05 7.51
CA VAL A 86 12.50 7.96 7.00
C VAL A 86 13.80 7.22 6.70
N GLN A 87 14.25 6.32 7.58
CA GLN A 87 15.46 5.51 7.34
C GLN A 87 15.32 4.63 6.10
N THR A 88 14.17 3.96 5.94
CA THR A 88 13.92 3.03 4.82
C THR A 88 13.75 3.78 3.49
N SER A 89 13.22 5.00 3.52
CA SER A 89 13.07 5.84 2.31
C SER A 89 14.40 6.37 1.76
N ASN A 90 15.45 6.41 2.59
CA ASN A 90 16.77 6.93 2.25
C ASN A 90 17.83 5.84 2.00
N ALA A 91 17.45 4.55 2.04
CA ALA A 91 18.31 3.39 1.79
C ALA A 91 18.09 2.83 0.38
#